data_AF-A0A934D4I4-F1
#
_entry.id   AF-A0A934D4I4-F1
#
_cell.length_a   1.000
_cell.length_b   1.000
_cell.length_c   1.000
_cell.angle_alpha   90.00
_cell.angle_beta   90.00
_cell.angle_gamma   90.00
#
_symmetry.space_group_name_H-M   'P 1'
#
loop_
_entity.id
_entity.type
_entity.pdbx_description
1 polymer ?
#
loop_
_entity_poly.entity_id
_entity_poly.type
_entity_poly.pdbx_seq_one_letter_code
_entity_poly.pdbx_strand_id
1 'polypeptide(L)'
;MVKHDSPLWQYLSAEQRKLAEDGQLLIEDRKLHPNEQLSDYSYLVFPFAKLYEGFLKQLFRDILVIDESDYKSDHFRIGKALSPNLAQRLGRRSAWFRIQERFGQALADSLWDTWKEGRNLVFHYFPHNYRALSFDQAVALTDSLLHTMETAVLETKPTLAPHT
;
A
#
# COMPACT_ATOMS: atom_id res chain seq x y z
N MET A 1 -1.05 11.97 7.08
CA MET A 1 -1.13 11.30 8.41
C MET A 1 -2.47 10.60 8.60
N VAL A 2 -2.48 9.40 9.18
CA VAL A 2 -3.73 8.67 9.49
C VAL A 2 -4.33 9.22 10.78
N LYS A 3 -5.61 9.60 10.77
CA LYS A 3 -6.28 10.06 11.99
C LYS A 3 -6.75 8.85 12.80
N HIS A 4 -6.60 8.89 14.12
CA HIS A 4 -6.90 7.73 14.98
C HIS A 4 -8.41 7.37 15.00
N ASP A 5 -9.27 8.32 14.66
CA ASP A 5 -10.71 8.13 14.52
C ASP A 5 -11.14 7.78 13.09
N SER A 6 -10.19 7.66 12.14
CA SER A 6 -10.54 7.36 10.75
C SER A 6 -10.94 5.89 10.57
N PRO A 7 -11.85 5.59 9.62
CA PRO A 7 -12.18 4.23 9.22
C PRO A 7 -10.94 3.37 8.90
N LEU A 8 -9.93 3.94 8.23
CA LEU A 8 -8.67 3.25 8.01
C LEU A 8 -8.01 2.83 9.32
N TRP A 9 -7.84 3.75 10.27
CA TRP A 9 -7.16 3.43 11.54
C TRP A 9 -7.83 2.30 12.31
N GLN A 10 -9.17 2.30 12.31
CA GLN A 10 -9.95 1.25 12.97
C GLN A 10 -9.85 -0.11 12.26
N TYR A 11 -9.57 -0.10 10.96
CA TYR A 11 -9.41 -1.31 10.16
C TYR A 11 -7.99 -1.92 10.26
N LEU A 12 -6.97 -1.10 10.50
CA LEU A 12 -5.59 -1.56 10.59
C LEU A 12 -5.33 -2.41 11.86
N SER A 13 -4.61 -3.51 11.68
CA SER A 13 -4.02 -4.30 12.78
C SER A 13 -3.09 -3.46 13.67
N ALA A 14 -2.75 -3.97 14.85
CA ALA A 14 -1.85 -3.28 15.77
C ALA A 14 -0.46 -3.06 15.15
N GLU A 15 0.05 -4.05 14.41
CA GLU A 15 1.34 -4.03 13.74
C GLU A 15 1.36 -3.03 12.57
N GLN A 16 0.27 -2.95 11.82
CA GLN A 16 0.11 -1.96 10.75
C GLN A 16 0.04 -0.53 11.30
N ARG A 17 -0.67 -0.31 12.42
CA ARG A 17 -0.70 1.00 13.10
C ARG A 17 0.68 1.43 13.55
N LYS A 18 1.47 0.52 14.13
CA LYS A 18 2.88 0.79 14.47
C LYS A 18 3.71 1.21 13.26
N LEU A 19 3.56 0.56 12.11
CA LEU A 19 4.25 0.98 10.88
C LEU A 19 3.86 2.40 10.43
N ALA A 20 2.60 2.79 10.58
CA ALA A 20 2.15 4.14 10.27
C ALA A 20 2.78 5.17 11.23
N GLU A 21 2.82 4.85 12.53
CA GLU A 21 3.43 5.69 13.57
C GLU A 21 4.94 5.83 13.36
N ASP A 22 5.65 4.71 13.11
CA ASP A 22 7.09 4.70 12.83
C ASP A 22 7.42 5.55 11.59
N GLY A 23 6.65 5.41 10.51
CA GLY A 23 6.83 6.22 9.30
C GLY A 23 6.61 7.71 9.56
N GLN A 24 5.62 8.06 10.37
CA GLN A 24 5.39 9.44 10.76
C GLN A 24 6.53 9.99 11.62
N LEU A 25 7.03 9.21 12.58
CA LEU A 25 8.18 9.60 13.41
C LEU A 25 9.41 9.90 12.55
N LEU A 26 9.69 9.09 11.52
CA LEU A 26 10.80 9.33 10.61
C LEU A 26 10.63 10.62 9.79
N ILE A 27 9.42 10.93 9.34
CA ILE A 27 9.12 12.18 8.62
C ILE A 27 9.35 13.39 9.54
N GLU A 28 8.85 13.33 10.78
CA GLU A 28 8.98 14.44 11.73
C GLU A 28 10.44 14.64 12.18
N ASP A 29 11.16 13.56 12.47
CA ASP A 29 12.60 13.59 12.75
C ASP A 29 13.38 14.28 11.62
N ARG A 30 13.09 13.90 10.37
CA ARG A 30 13.72 14.49 9.20
C ARG A 30 13.43 15.98 9.02
N LYS A 31 12.23 16.45 9.41
CA LYS A 31 11.88 17.88 9.41
C LYS A 31 12.64 18.67 10.48
N LEU A 32 12.94 18.06 11.63
CA LEU A 32 13.71 18.69 12.71
C LEU A 32 15.19 18.87 12.36
N HIS A 33 15.70 18.16 11.35
CA HIS A 33 17.11 18.22 10.94
C HIS A 33 17.28 18.71 9.49
N PRO A 34 16.76 19.90 9.10
CA PRO A 34 16.68 20.30 7.69
C PRO A 34 18.04 20.56 7.01
N ASN A 35 19.11 20.77 7.80
CA ASN A 35 20.43 21.17 7.28
C ASN A 35 21.24 20.02 6.67
N GLU A 36 20.85 18.76 6.89
CA GLU A 36 21.58 17.58 6.42
C GLU A 36 20.94 17.02 5.13
N GLN A 37 21.15 17.63 3.97
CA GLN A 37 20.50 17.15 2.75
C GLN A 37 20.95 15.74 2.36
N LEU A 38 20.01 14.80 2.36
CA LEU A 38 20.22 13.45 1.84
C LEU A 38 20.02 13.43 0.32
N SER A 39 20.74 12.54 -0.36
CA SER A 39 20.62 12.35 -1.81
C SER A 39 19.35 11.63 -2.25
N ASP A 40 18.66 10.95 -1.32
CA ASP A 40 17.42 10.21 -1.57
C ASP A 40 16.61 10.05 -0.28
N TYR A 41 15.32 10.39 -0.35
CA TYR A 41 14.37 10.30 0.76
C TYR A 41 13.44 9.09 0.67
N SER A 42 13.70 8.15 -0.26
CA SER A 42 12.95 6.90 -0.42
C SER A 42 12.76 6.12 0.88
N TYR A 43 13.73 6.20 1.81
CA TYR A 43 13.63 5.53 3.11
C TYR A 43 12.43 5.97 3.96
N LEU A 44 11.94 7.21 3.78
CA LEU A 44 10.75 7.71 4.47
C LEU A 44 9.48 6.97 4.03
N VAL A 45 9.48 6.43 2.81
CA VAL A 45 8.33 5.71 2.24
C VAL A 45 8.28 4.26 2.72
N PHE A 46 9.40 3.69 3.16
CA PHE A 46 9.50 2.24 3.43
C PHE A 46 8.50 1.71 4.47
N PRO A 47 8.25 2.37 5.62
CA PRO A 47 7.26 1.89 6.58
C PRO A 47 5.85 1.88 5.97
N PHE A 48 5.50 2.93 5.21
CA PHE A 48 4.21 3.06 4.54
C PHE A 48 4.05 2.05 3.39
N ALA A 49 5.11 1.77 2.63
CA ALA A 49 5.10 0.76 1.59
C ALA A 49 4.87 -0.65 2.18
N LYS A 50 5.50 -0.95 3.32
CA LYS A 50 5.31 -2.21 4.04
C LYS A 50 3.90 -2.31 4.64
N LEU A 51 3.41 -1.23 5.23
CA LEU A 51 2.03 -1.09 5.69
C LEU A 51 1.05 -1.36 4.54
N TYR A 52 1.24 -0.72 3.39
CA TYR A 52 0.36 -0.85 2.23
C TYR A 52 0.32 -2.28 1.68
N GLU A 53 1.47 -2.96 1.58
CA GLU A 53 1.54 -4.38 1.20
C GLU A 53 0.71 -5.26 2.16
N GLY A 54 0.88 -5.08 3.47
CA GLY A 54 0.15 -5.82 4.48
C GLY A 54 -1.35 -5.50 4.46
N PHE A 55 -1.70 -4.22 4.31
CA PHE A 55 -3.08 -3.76 4.16
C PHE A 55 -3.75 -4.42 2.96
N LEU A 56 -3.12 -4.42 1.78
CA LEU A 56 -3.70 -5.05 0.59
C LEU A 56 -3.93 -6.54 0.80
N LYS A 57 -3.00 -7.25 1.45
CA LYS A 57 -3.17 -8.68 1.75
C LYS A 57 -4.36 -8.92 2.68
N GLN A 58 -4.49 -8.11 3.74
CA GLN A 58 -5.62 -8.17 4.68
C GLN A 58 -6.95 -7.82 3.98
N LEU A 59 -6.98 -6.71 3.24
CA LEU A 59 -8.14 -6.24 2.49
C LEU A 59 -8.63 -7.31 1.52
N PHE A 60 -7.74 -7.88 0.72
CA PHE A 60 -8.11 -8.89 -0.26
C PHE A 60 -8.68 -10.14 0.40
N ARG A 61 -8.18 -10.52 1.57
CA ARG A 61 -8.75 -11.64 2.33
C ARG A 61 -10.14 -11.29 2.85
N ASP A 62 -10.27 -10.15 3.53
CA ASP A 62 -11.49 -9.76 4.22
C ASP A 62 -12.65 -9.49 3.24
N ILE A 63 -12.34 -9.06 2.01
CA ILE A 63 -13.33 -8.94 0.93
C ILE A 63 -13.45 -10.22 0.08
N LEU A 64 -12.79 -11.32 0.44
CA LEU A 64 -12.82 -12.64 -0.24
C LEU A 64 -12.24 -12.64 -1.67
N VAL A 65 -11.33 -11.72 -2.00
CA VAL A 65 -10.53 -11.70 -3.25
C VAL A 65 -9.39 -12.72 -3.22
N ILE A 66 -8.88 -13.06 -2.04
CA ILE A 66 -7.98 -14.19 -1.79
C ILE A 66 -8.52 -15.01 -0.61
N ASP A 67 -8.07 -16.26 -0.49
CA ASP A 67 -8.42 -17.10 0.64
C ASP A 67 -7.37 -17.03 1.77
N GLU A 68 -7.65 -17.75 2.87
CA GLU A 68 -6.75 -17.81 4.03
C GLU A 68 -5.39 -18.47 3.71
N SER A 69 -5.36 -19.38 2.74
CA SER A 69 -4.12 -20.05 2.32
C SER A 69 -3.21 -19.08 1.55
N ASP A 70 -3.78 -18.28 0.66
CA ASP A 70 -3.09 -17.17 -0.02
C ASP A 70 -2.62 -16.11 0.99
N TYR A 71 -3.47 -15.77 1.97
CA TYR A 71 -3.15 -14.80 3.02
C TYR A 71 -1.96 -15.25 3.89
N LYS A 72 -1.85 -16.54 4.22
CA LYS A 72 -0.74 -17.10 5.00
C LYS A 72 0.48 -17.47 4.16
N SER A 73 0.35 -17.57 2.84
CA SER A 73 1.43 -17.98 1.95
C SER A 73 2.54 -16.93 1.83
N ASP A 74 3.78 -17.37 1.98
CA ASP A 74 5.00 -16.60 1.65
C ASP A 74 5.25 -16.48 0.13
N HIS A 75 4.53 -17.28 -0.66
CA HIS A 75 4.63 -17.29 -2.12
C HIS A 75 3.61 -16.39 -2.79
N PHE A 76 2.54 -15.99 -2.10
CA PHE A 76 1.56 -15.05 -2.63
C PHE A 76 2.20 -13.67 -2.86
N ARG A 77 2.08 -13.13 -4.08
CA ARG A 77 2.69 -11.85 -4.46
C ARG A 77 1.63 -10.86 -4.88
N ILE A 78 1.41 -9.83 -4.05
CA ILE A 78 0.47 -8.73 -4.32
C ILE A 78 0.69 -8.14 -5.71
N GLY A 79 1.94 -7.81 -6.05
CA GLY A 79 2.27 -7.25 -7.36
C GLY A 79 1.88 -8.12 -8.57
N LYS A 80 1.88 -9.45 -8.43
CA LYS A 80 1.41 -10.33 -9.52
C LYS A 80 -0.11 -10.41 -9.55
N ALA A 81 -0.75 -10.51 -8.38
CA ALA A 81 -2.20 -10.63 -8.28
C ALA A 81 -2.92 -9.34 -8.72
N LEU A 82 -2.35 -8.18 -8.39
CA LEU A 82 -2.91 -6.86 -8.61
C LEU A 82 -2.49 -6.22 -9.96
N SER A 83 -1.69 -6.90 -10.78
CA SER A 83 -1.24 -6.34 -12.06
C SER A 83 -2.33 -6.42 -13.14
N PRO A 84 -2.76 -5.29 -13.75
CA PRO A 84 -3.71 -5.28 -14.87
C PRO A 84 -3.16 -6.01 -16.11
N ASN A 85 -1.84 -5.94 -16.33
CA ASN A 85 -1.18 -6.65 -17.44
C ASN A 85 -1.32 -8.18 -17.33
N LEU A 86 -1.36 -8.70 -16.10
CA LEU A 86 -1.56 -10.12 -15.86
C LEU A 86 -3.05 -10.49 -15.77
N ALA A 87 -3.92 -9.53 -15.50
CA ALA A 87 -5.36 -9.75 -15.34
C ALA A 87 -5.99 -10.38 -16.58
N GLN A 88 -5.63 -9.94 -17.79
CA GLN A 88 -6.17 -10.51 -19.04
C GLN A 88 -5.90 -12.02 -19.17
N ARG A 89 -4.72 -12.48 -18.74
CA ARG A 89 -4.34 -13.90 -18.78
C ARG A 89 -4.90 -14.71 -17.61
N LEU A 90 -5.02 -14.08 -16.44
CA LEU A 90 -5.41 -14.75 -15.21
C LEU A 90 -6.94 -14.79 -15.01
N GLY A 91 -7.68 -13.88 -15.65
CA GLY A 91 -9.12 -13.71 -15.48
C GLY A 91 -9.50 -13.57 -14.01
N ARG A 92 -10.47 -14.36 -13.56
CA ARG A 92 -10.95 -14.39 -12.17
C ARG A 92 -9.91 -14.81 -11.12
N ARG A 93 -8.73 -15.28 -11.52
CA ARG A 93 -7.61 -15.53 -10.59
C ARG A 93 -6.80 -14.27 -10.28
N SER A 94 -7.02 -13.16 -10.99
CA SER A 94 -6.38 -11.87 -10.70
C SER A 94 -7.18 -11.12 -9.64
N ALA A 95 -6.48 -10.62 -8.61
CA ALA A 95 -7.07 -9.72 -7.63
C ALA A 95 -7.57 -8.42 -8.29
N TRP A 96 -6.78 -7.85 -9.21
CA TRP A 96 -7.18 -6.66 -9.96
C TRP A 96 -8.51 -6.87 -10.69
N PHE A 97 -8.65 -8.00 -11.42
CA PHE A 97 -9.89 -8.29 -12.16
C PHE A 97 -11.09 -8.44 -11.22
N ARG A 98 -10.93 -9.16 -10.11
CA ARG A 98 -12.00 -9.36 -9.12
C ARG A 98 -12.40 -8.06 -8.43
N ILE A 99 -11.47 -7.15 -8.17
CA ILE A 99 -11.74 -5.83 -7.61
C ILE A 99 -12.48 -4.98 -8.65
N GLN A 100 -12.01 -4.98 -9.89
CA GLN A 100 -12.63 -4.25 -11.00
C GLN A 100 -14.08 -4.69 -11.22
N GLU A 101 -14.37 -6.00 -11.21
CA GLU A 101 -15.73 -6.53 -11.36
C GLU A 101 -16.67 -6.12 -10.21
N ARG A 102 -16.15 -5.99 -8.98
CA ARG A 102 -16.99 -5.81 -7.78
C ARG A 102 -17.10 -4.37 -7.29
N PHE A 103 -16.05 -3.60 -7.46
CA PHE A 103 -15.91 -2.25 -6.90
C PHE A 103 -15.56 -1.21 -7.98
N GLY A 104 -15.38 -1.65 -9.22
CA GLY A 104 -15.11 -0.77 -10.36
C GLY A 104 -13.64 -0.63 -10.69
N GLN A 105 -13.38 -0.23 -11.93
CA GLN A 105 -12.04 -0.11 -12.47
C GLN A 105 -11.20 0.96 -11.76
N ALA A 106 -11.83 2.09 -11.38
CA ALA A 106 -11.13 3.19 -10.72
C ALA A 106 -10.41 2.74 -9.43
N LEU A 107 -11.07 1.94 -8.59
CA LEU A 107 -10.44 1.40 -7.39
C LEU A 107 -9.34 0.40 -7.72
N ALA A 108 -9.58 -0.51 -8.67
CA ALA A 108 -8.59 -1.52 -9.07
C ALA A 108 -7.29 -0.89 -9.60
N ASP A 109 -7.42 0.13 -10.46
CA ASP A 109 -6.30 0.89 -11.02
C ASP A 109 -5.60 1.72 -9.94
N SER A 110 -6.35 2.42 -9.09
CA SER A 110 -5.78 3.20 -7.98
C SER A 110 -4.94 2.32 -7.03
N LEU A 111 -5.45 1.13 -6.67
CA LEU A 111 -4.72 0.20 -5.81
C LEU A 111 -3.42 -0.28 -6.46
N TRP A 112 -3.46 -0.61 -7.75
CA TRP A 112 -2.31 -1.05 -8.54
C TRP A 112 -1.27 0.05 -8.72
N ASP A 113 -1.68 1.23 -9.18
CA ASP A 113 -0.78 2.34 -9.46
C ASP A 113 -0.10 2.82 -8.19
N THR A 114 -0.85 2.91 -7.08
CA THR A 114 -0.29 3.24 -5.77
C THR A 114 0.72 2.18 -5.31
N TRP A 115 0.43 0.88 -5.50
CA TRP A 115 1.40 -0.19 -5.19
C TRP A 115 2.66 -0.06 -6.05
N LYS A 116 2.49 0.20 -7.35
CA LYS A 116 3.58 0.29 -8.31
C LYS A 116 4.49 1.48 -7.99
N GLU A 117 3.94 2.66 -7.80
CA GLU A 117 4.73 3.87 -7.52
C GLU A 117 5.30 3.84 -6.09
N GLY A 118 4.47 3.56 -5.08
CA GLY A 118 4.82 3.68 -3.66
C GLY A 118 5.56 2.49 -3.05
N ARG A 119 5.43 1.30 -3.64
CA ARG A 119 6.09 0.08 -3.14
C ARG A 119 7.04 -0.52 -4.16
N ASN A 120 6.70 -0.59 -5.45
CA ASN A 120 7.59 -1.26 -6.42
C ASN A 120 8.77 -0.36 -6.83
N LEU A 121 8.47 0.82 -7.34
CA LEU A 121 9.45 1.69 -7.97
C LEU A 121 10.40 2.35 -6.97
N VAL A 122 9.95 2.60 -5.74
CA VAL A 122 10.80 3.11 -4.64
C VAL A 122 12.00 2.20 -4.35
N PHE A 123 11.86 0.88 -4.55
CA PHE A 123 12.93 -0.08 -4.25
C PHE A 123 13.76 -0.46 -5.49
N HIS A 124 13.40 0.02 -6.67
CA HIS A 124 14.09 -0.34 -7.91
C HIS A 124 15.15 0.68 -8.28
N TYR A 125 16.40 0.23 -8.37
CA TYR A 125 17.48 0.99 -8.97
C TYR A 125 17.45 0.86 -10.50
N PHE A 126 17.28 1.99 -11.19
CA PHE A 126 17.34 2.05 -12.66
C PHE A 126 18.63 2.75 -13.11
N PRO A 127 19.60 2.05 -13.73
CA PRO A 127 20.89 2.64 -14.11
C PRO A 127 20.81 3.86 -15.02
N HIS A 128 19.75 3.94 -15.85
CA HIS A 128 19.54 5.04 -16.80
C HIS A 128 18.54 6.09 -16.31
N ASN A 129 17.98 5.91 -15.11
CA ASN A 129 16.97 6.81 -14.54
C ASN A 129 16.97 6.67 -13.02
N TYR A 130 18.03 7.13 -12.36
CA TYR A 130 18.14 7.07 -10.90
C TYR A 130 16.99 7.87 -10.28
N ARG A 131 15.95 7.15 -9.81
CA ARG A 131 14.72 7.72 -9.25
C ARG A 131 14.91 8.04 -7.77
N ALA A 132 15.83 8.93 -7.45
CA ALA A 132 15.89 9.50 -6.11
C ALA A 132 14.62 10.32 -5.84
N LEU A 133 14.08 10.19 -4.63
CA LEU A 133 12.98 11.02 -4.19
C LEU A 133 13.53 12.21 -3.41
N SER A 134 13.02 13.42 -3.71
CA SER A 134 13.12 14.55 -2.78
C SER A 134 12.26 14.28 -1.53
N PHE A 135 12.47 15.07 -0.48
CA PHE A 135 11.64 15.00 0.72
C PHE A 135 10.15 15.17 0.40
N ASP A 136 9.78 16.18 -0.38
CA ASP A 136 8.38 16.45 -0.76
C ASP A 136 7.79 15.31 -1.60
N GLN A 137 8.58 14.74 -2.51
CA GLN A 137 8.14 13.59 -3.31
C GLN A 137 7.90 12.36 -2.43
N ALA A 138 8.77 12.10 -1.46
CA ALA A 138 8.58 11.02 -0.51
C ALA A 138 7.30 11.23 0.32
N VAL A 139 7.11 12.43 0.89
CA VAL A 139 5.89 12.77 1.65
C VAL A 139 4.63 12.62 0.79
N ALA A 140 4.61 13.17 -0.42
CA ALA A 140 3.47 13.03 -1.33
C ALA A 140 3.14 11.57 -1.64
N LEU A 141 4.16 10.73 -1.80
CA LEU A 141 3.97 9.30 -2.04
C LEU A 141 3.44 8.57 -0.80
N THR A 142 3.89 8.95 0.41
CA THR A 142 3.30 8.43 1.66
C THR A 142 1.83 8.83 1.80
N ASP A 143 1.47 10.08 1.48
CA ASP A 143 0.09 10.54 1.54
C ASP A 143 -0.77 9.82 0.50
N SER A 144 -0.25 9.54 -0.71
CA SER A 144 -0.94 8.71 -1.71
C SER A 144 -1.21 7.30 -1.21
N LEU A 145 -0.23 6.66 -0.56
CA LEU A 145 -0.41 5.32 0.04
C LEU A 145 -1.54 5.34 1.08
N LEU A 146 -1.50 6.31 2.01
CA LEU A 146 -2.51 6.44 3.06
C LEU A 146 -3.91 6.75 2.48
N HIS A 147 -3.99 7.67 1.53
CA HIS A 147 -5.24 8.05 0.89
C HIS A 147 -5.89 6.88 0.15
N THR A 148 -5.11 6.12 -0.62
CA THR A 148 -5.63 4.95 -1.34
C THR A 148 -6.14 3.87 -0.38
N MET A 149 -5.48 3.65 0.77
CA MET A 149 -6.01 2.72 1.78
C MET A 149 -7.33 3.20 2.39
N GLU A 150 -7.43 4.47 2.75
CA GLU A 150 -8.65 5.06 3.31
C GLU A 150 -9.82 4.95 2.32
N THR A 151 -9.59 5.34 1.07
CA THR A 151 -10.58 5.21 -0.02
C THR A 151 -11.03 3.75 -0.19
N ALA A 152 -10.08 2.81 -0.19
CA ALA A 152 -10.42 1.38 -0.31
C ALA A 152 -11.26 0.87 0.86
N VAL A 153 -10.99 1.29 2.10
CA VAL A 153 -11.83 0.93 3.27
C VAL A 153 -13.24 1.50 3.13
N LEU A 154 -13.36 2.76 2.73
CA LEU A 154 -14.65 3.44 2.56
C LEU A 154 -15.51 2.81 1.44
N GLU A 155 -14.89 2.45 0.32
CA GLU A 155 -15.58 1.89 -0.83
C GLU A 155 -15.94 0.41 -0.65
N THR A 156 -15.03 -0.38 -0.08
CA THR A 156 -15.24 -1.83 0.04
C THR A 156 -15.96 -2.24 1.33
N LYS A 157 -15.93 -1.39 2.36
CA LYS A 157 -16.53 -1.63 3.69
C LYS A 157 -16.20 -3.04 4.21
N PRO A 158 -14.90 -3.39 4.33
CA PRO A 158 -14.49 -4.75 4.63
C PRO A 158 -15.03 -5.15 6.02
N THR A 159 -15.57 -6.35 6.12
CA THR A 159 -15.90 -6.93 7.42
C THR A 159 -14.63 -7.53 7.99
N LEU A 160 -14.25 -7.15 9.21
CA LEU A 160 -13.12 -7.79 9.90
C LEU A 160 -13.41 -9.28 10.01
N ALA A 161 -12.66 -10.11 9.27
CA ALA A 161 -12.77 -11.54 9.45
C ALA A 161 -12.34 -11.87 10.89
N PRO A 162 -13.11 -12.69 11.63
CA PRO A 162 -12.76 -13.02 13.01
C PRO A 162 -11.34 -13.57 13.05
N HIS A 163 -10.47 -12.88 13.80
CA HIS A 163 -9.15 -13.41 14.11
C HIS A 163 -9.36 -14.76 14.80
N THR A 164 -8.99 -15.84 14.12
CA THR A 164 -8.95 -17.19 14.69
C THR A 164 -7.51 -17.51 15.06
#